data_AF-A0A757XRF1-F1
#
_entry.id   AF-A0A757XRF1-F1
#
_cell.length_a   1.000
_cell.length_b   1.000
_cell.length_c   1.000
_cell.angle_alpha   90.00
_cell.angle_beta   90.00
_cell.angle_gamma   90.00
#
_symmetry.space_group_name_H-M   'P 1'
#
loop_
_entity.id
_entity.type
_entity.pdbx_description
1 polymer ?
#
loop_
_entity_poly.entity_id
_entity_poly.type
_entity_poly.pdbx_seq_one_letter_code
_entity_poly.pdbx_strand_id
1 'polypeptide(L)' 'MTTCYSQIPSLHLKGDWLKEAGFDTGRGVTVKVSQGCIVLMADNNEVQELREQLYRAKQVVKGIKDGMFSVLNES' A
#
# COMPACT_ATOMS: atom_id res chain seq x y z
N MET A 1 -10.07 -29.26 -15.81
CA MET A 1 -9.47 -28.20 -14.96
C MET A 1 -10.58 -27.31 -14.47
N THR A 2 -11.00 -27.46 -13.21
CA THR A 2 -11.98 -26.57 -12.59
C THR A 2 -11.28 -25.29 -12.18
N THR A 3 -11.65 -24.17 -12.78
CA THR A 3 -11.19 -22.84 -12.35
C THR A 3 -11.81 -22.54 -10.99
N CYS A 4 -11.03 -22.67 -9.92
CA CYS A 4 -11.47 -22.24 -8.59
C CYS A 4 -11.63 -20.72 -8.60
N TYR A 5 -12.87 -20.25 -8.68
CA TYR A 5 -13.20 -18.85 -8.50
C TYR A 5 -12.91 -18.48 -7.04
N SER A 6 -11.84 -17.72 -6.81
CA SER A 6 -11.58 -17.16 -5.49
C SER A 6 -12.64 -16.09 -5.24
N GLN A 7 -13.62 -16.41 -4.38
CA GLN A 7 -14.63 -15.45 -3.96
C GLN A 7 -13.99 -14.48 -2.95
N ILE A 8 -13.34 -13.43 -3.48
CA ILE A 8 -12.77 -12.36 -2.67
C ILE A 8 -13.85 -11.29 -2.49
N PRO A 9 -14.27 -10.97 -1.26
CA PRO A 9 -15.21 -9.89 -1.03
C PRO A 9 -14.59 -8.56 -1.50
N SER A 10 -15.39 -7.76 -2.20
CA SER A 10 -15.01 -6.44 -2.69
C SER A 10 -16.00 -5.38 -2.21
N LEU A 11 -15.48 -4.20 -1.89
CA LEU A 11 -16.27 -3.03 -1.52
C LEU A 11 -15.93 -1.90 -2.49
N HIS A 12 -16.92 -1.44 -3.23
CA HIS A 12 -16.76 -0.37 -4.22
C HIS A 12 -17.41 0.92 -3.69
N LEU A 13 -16.60 1.96 -3.52
CA LEU A 13 -17.06 3.31 -3.19
C LEU A 13 -17.01 4.19 -4.44
N LYS A 14 -17.99 5.08 -4.61
CA LYS A 14 -18.06 6.02 -5.74
C LYS A 14 -18.52 7.40 -5.29
N GLY A 15 -18.10 8.42 -6.04
CA GLY A 15 -18.52 9.81 -5.90
C GLY A 15 -17.34 10.75 -5.69
N ASP A 16 -17.53 12.01 -6.12
CA ASP A 16 -16.48 13.04 -6.07
C ASP A 16 -16.12 13.44 -4.64
N TRP A 17 -17.04 13.25 -3.69
CA TRP A 17 -16.86 13.50 -2.26
C TRP A 17 -15.71 12.70 -1.63
N LEU A 18 -15.29 11.58 -2.25
CA LEU A 18 -14.18 10.76 -1.75
C LEU A 18 -12.89 11.57 -1.65
N LYS A 19 -12.67 12.47 -2.61
CA LYS A 19 -11.51 13.37 -2.60
C LYS A 19 -11.56 14.33 -1.42
N GLU A 20 -12.71 14.95 -1.20
CA GLU A 20 -12.92 15.88 -0.08
C GLU A 20 -12.80 15.19 1.28
N ALA A 21 -13.16 13.91 1.35
CA ALA A 21 -12.97 13.06 2.53
C ALA A 21 -11.54 12.52 2.69
N GLY A 22 -10.60 12.91 1.82
CA GLY A 22 -9.17 12.55 1.90
C GLY A 22 -8.79 11.21 1.25
N PHE A 23 -9.72 10.55 0.54
CA PHE A 23 -9.47 9.30 -0.19
C PHE A 23 -8.93 9.57 -1.61
N ASP A 24 -7.89 10.40 -1.71
CA ASP A 24 -7.19 10.66 -2.97
C ASP A 24 -6.55 9.39 -3.56
N THR A 25 -6.33 9.39 -4.88
CA THR A 25 -5.62 8.28 -5.54
C THR A 25 -4.19 8.16 -5.01
N GLY A 26 -3.78 6.94 -4.65
CA GLY A 26 -2.46 6.68 -4.08
C GLY A 26 -2.38 6.87 -2.57
N ARG A 27 -3.42 7.45 -1.93
CA ARG A 27 -3.51 7.56 -0.48
C ARG A 27 -3.64 6.16 0.13
N GLY A 28 -2.82 5.88 1.14
CA GLY A 28 -3.04 4.75 2.03
C GLY A 28 -4.35 4.89 2.82
N VAL A 29 -5.03 3.77 3.03
CA VAL A 29 -6.26 3.70 3.81
C VAL A 29 -6.07 2.66 4.89
N THR A 30 -6.35 3.05 6.13
CA THR A 30 -6.42 2.15 7.27
C THR A 30 -7.83 1.59 7.40
N VAL A 31 -7.94 0.26 7.39
CA VAL A 31 -9.22 -0.45 7.57
C VAL A 31 -9.26 -1.06 8.97
N LYS A 32 -10.34 -0.81 9.72
CA LYS A 32 -10.56 -1.41 11.05
C LYS A 32 -11.97 -1.97 11.15
N VAL A 33 -12.14 -3.01 11.95
CA VAL A 33 -13.46 -3.48 12.39
C VAL A 33 -13.72 -2.92 13.79
N SER A 34 -14.81 -2.20 13.96
CA SER A 34 -15.22 -1.64 15.26
C SER A 34 -16.73 -1.77 15.42
N GLN A 35 -17.17 -2.38 16.52
CA GLN A 35 -18.60 -2.54 16.85
C GLN A 35 -19.46 -3.15 15.73
N GLY A 36 -18.90 -4.08 14.94
CA GLY A 36 -19.59 -4.69 13.80
C GLY A 36 -19.62 -3.82 12.53
N CYS A 37 -18.97 -2.66 12.53
CA CYS A 37 -18.80 -1.82 11.35
C CYS A 37 -17.37 -1.91 10.80
N ILE A 38 -17.25 -1.84 9.47
CA ILE A 38 -15.96 -1.61 8.79
C ILE A 38 -15.73 -0.10 8.74
N VAL A 39 -14.65 0.36 9.35
CA VAL A 39 -14.24 1.77 9.37
C VAL A 39 -13.06 1.93 8.41
N LEU A 40 -13.25 2.79 7.41
CA LEU A 40 -12.23 3.18 6.44
C LEU A 40 -11.74 4.58 6.80
N MET A 41 -10.45 4.72 7.04
CA MET A 41 -9.82 6.01 7.35
C MET A 41 -8.70 6.27 6.36
N ALA A 42 -8.78 7.39 5.65
CA ALA A 42 -7.63 7.89 4.90
C ALA A 42 -6.48 8.16 5.88
N ASP A 43 -5.30 7.66 5.56
CA ASP A 43 -4.12 7.92 6.39
C ASP A 43 -3.81 9.41 6.40
N ASN A 44 -3.32 9.97 7.49
CA ASN A 44 -2.94 11.39 7.57
C ASN A 44 -1.63 11.68 6.80
N ASN A 45 -1.27 12.97 6.64
CA ASN A 45 -0.15 13.37 5.77
C ASN A 45 1.19 12.82 6.30
N GLU A 46 1.38 12.85 7.61
CA GLU A 46 2.58 12.33 8.26
C GLU A 46 2.80 10.83 7.97
N VAL A 47 1.73 10.03 8.06
CA VAL A 47 1.80 8.59 7.74
C VAL A 47 2.10 8.36 6.26
N GLN A 48 1.54 9.19 5.36
CA GLN A 48 1.86 9.10 3.93
C GLN A 48 3.33 9.43 3.66
N GLU A 49 3.82 10.55 4.17
CA GLU A 49 5.22 10.97 4.00
C GLU A 49 6.19 9.92 4.54
N LEU A 50 5.91 9.37 5.73
CA LEU A 50 6.73 8.31 6.32
C LEU A 50 6.75 7.06 5.43
N ARG A 51 5.61 6.72 4.81
CA ARG A 51 5.50 5.57 3.90
C ARG A 51 6.30 5.78 2.62
N GLU A 52 6.29 6.99 2.09
CA GLU A 52 7.13 7.38 0.94
C GLU A 52 8.62 7.33 1.28
N GLN A 53 9.01 7.85 2.45
CA GLN A 53 10.40 7.78 2.93
C GLN A 53 10.86 6.33 3.09
N LEU A 54 10.03 5.48 3.70
CA LEU A 54 10.30 4.05 3.83
C LEU A 54 10.45 3.38 2.47
N TYR A 55 9.60 3.72 1.51
CA TYR A 55 9.72 3.20 0.15
C TYR A 55 11.07 3.57 -0.48
N ARG A 56 11.48 4.85 -0.37
CA ARG A 56 12.78 5.33 -0.88
C ARG A 56 13.94 4.61 -0.20
N ALA A 57 13.93 4.52 1.12
CA ALA A 57 14.97 3.82 1.89
C ALA A 57 15.07 2.34 1.46
N LYS A 58 13.93 1.68 1.23
CA LYS A 58 13.89 0.28 0.79
C LYS A 58 14.49 0.10 -0.61
N GLN A 59 14.32 1.05 -1.52
CA GLN A 59 14.95 1.01 -2.84
C GLN A 59 16.47 1.19 -2.75
N VAL A 60 16.96 2.09 -1.89
CA VAL A 60 18.39 2.26 -1.66
C VAL A 60 19.01 0.97 -1.13
N VAL A 61 18.41 0.36 -0.11
CA VAL A 61 18.89 -0.91 0.46
C VAL A 61 18.87 -2.03 -0.58
N LYS A 62 17.84 -2.09 -1.43
CA LYS A 62 17.78 -3.04 -2.53
C LYS A 62 18.94 -2.84 -3.52
N GLY A 63 19.22 -1.60 -3.93
CA GLY A 63 20.31 -1.28 -4.85
C GLY A 63 21.68 -1.65 -4.28
N ILE A 64 21.92 -1.39 -3.00
CA ILE A 64 23.16 -1.80 -2.32
C ILE A 64 23.31 -3.33 -2.34
N LYS A 65 22.24 -4.04 -1.97
CA LYS A 65 22.23 -5.51 -1.97
C LYS A 65 22.54 -6.05 -3.37
N ASP A 66 21.87 -5.54 -4.39
CA ASP A 66 22.02 -6.01 -5.77
C ASP A 66 23.44 -5.74 -6.28
N GLY A 67 24.02 -4.57 -5.99
CA GLY A 67 25.42 -4.27 -6.32
C GLY A 67 26.43 -5.18 -5.61
N MET A 68 26.16 -5.54 -4.35
CA MET A 68 27.01 -6.46 -3.58
C MET A 68 26.99 -7.88 -4.17
N PHE A 69 25.83 -8.35 -4.64
CA PHE A 69 25.72 -9.62 -5.37
C PHE A 69 26.47 -9.59 -6.70
N SER A 70 26.45 -8.48 -7.44
CA SER A 70 27.21 -8.33 -8.68
C SER A 70 28.72 -8.50 -8.45
N VAL A 71 29.28 -7.82 -7.46
CA VAL A 71 30.73 -7.90 -7.15
C VAL A 71 31.15 -9.32 -6.76
N LEU A 72 30.31 -10.04 -6.01
CA LEU A 72 30.61 -11.40 -5.56
C LEU A 72 30.45 -12.47 -6.66
N ASN A 73 29.66 -12.20 -7.70
CA ASN A 73 29.41 -13.16 -8.79
C ASN A 73 30.32 -12.92 -10.02
N GLU A 74 31.16 -11.88 -9.98
CA GLU A 74 32.21 -11.61 -10.97
C GLU A 74 33.60 -12.14 -10.53
N SER A 75 33.69 -12.81 -9.37
CA SER A 75 34.87 -13.53 -8.85
C SER A 75 34.70 -15.05 -8.98
#